data_AF-A0AAD7ESK2-F1
#
_entry.id   AF-A0AAD7ESK2-F1
#
_cell.length_a   1.000
_cell.length_b   1.000
_cell.length_c   1.000
_cell.angle_alpha   90.00
_cell.angle_beta   90.00
_cell.angle_gamma   90.00
#
_symmetry.space_group_name_H-M   'P 1'
#
loop_
_entity.id
_entity.type
_entity.pdbx_description
1 polymer ?
#
loop_
_entity_poly.entity_id
_entity_poly.type
_entity_poly.pdbx_seq_one_letter_code
_entity_poly.pdbx_strand_id
1 'polypeptide(L)'
;PIPIVPALLPLPGGADLDLRDGPTVANAIGLKRAEKVGGSRRKGKERTDPKGKKRQRASSVSDNDSEPIAKRGRPQGSANYGKEDVRKMFDLVAELLPVGQKGWKEVERRYNKWAKQNGRAERPPKALENKHKQYLRQKKPTGSGSCPPEVKRAHEIEDLINQRVGTRELSDSEFDDQSDDGSLDDDIEVVERTAIARRAPTPPLPRKSRARGTDLANKLANAFDPEVQKGRDEARARRSFENTQILTLSQQLRDERATTETLRSENNILRNRIHDVERALERVELRNEMMSFAGGHRGRSLRRPRHSPRLRRSCPLGYSSHKRDPGIERVNGKIRCETKYPDGGGMTYWVSDPSTDDYDEDD
;
A
#
# COMPACT_ATOMS: atom_id res chain seq x y z
N PRO A 1 -41.67 -12.84 37.39
CA PRO A 1 -40.24 -12.75 37.01
C PRO A 1 -39.67 -11.39 37.41
N ILE A 2 -38.78 -11.36 38.40
CA ILE A 2 -38.15 -10.13 38.90
C ILE A 2 -37.10 -9.67 37.86
N PRO A 3 -37.05 -8.39 37.48
CA PRO A 3 -36.06 -7.89 36.53
C PRO A 3 -34.66 -7.95 37.16
N ILE A 4 -33.77 -8.70 36.54
CA ILE A 4 -32.36 -8.80 36.95
C ILE A 4 -31.69 -7.48 36.57
N VAL A 5 -31.35 -6.69 37.58
CA VAL A 5 -30.58 -5.45 37.43
C VAL A 5 -29.11 -5.84 37.25
N PRO A 6 -28.48 -5.61 36.09
CA PRO A 6 -27.11 -6.06 35.82
C PRO A 6 -26.06 -5.39 36.72
N ALA A 7 -26.40 -4.27 37.37
CA ALA A 7 -25.51 -3.56 38.29
C ALA A 7 -25.33 -4.22 39.67
N LEU A 8 -26.10 -5.27 39.98
CA LEU A 8 -26.04 -5.97 41.28
C LEU A 8 -25.36 -7.34 41.22
N LEU A 9 -24.70 -7.68 40.10
CA LEU A 9 -23.89 -8.89 40.03
C LEU A 9 -22.54 -8.65 40.73
N PRO A 10 -22.24 -9.31 41.86
CA PRO A 10 -20.95 -9.16 42.50
C PRO A 10 -19.86 -9.68 41.54
N LEU A 11 -18.89 -8.82 41.23
CA LEU A 11 -17.71 -9.23 40.48
C LEU A 11 -17.00 -10.35 41.25
N PRO A 12 -16.56 -11.42 40.57
CA PRO A 12 -15.78 -12.46 41.22
C PRO A 12 -14.52 -11.85 41.82
N GLY A 13 -14.29 -12.10 43.11
CA GLY A 13 -13.15 -11.58 43.88
C GLY A 13 -11.81 -12.20 43.48
N GLY A 14 -11.48 -12.20 42.19
CA GLY A 14 -10.17 -12.57 41.69
C GLY A 14 -9.17 -11.46 42.03
N ALA A 15 -8.14 -11.79 42.79
CA ALA A 15 -7.06 -10.84 43.07
C ALA A 15 -6.41 -10.41 41.75
N ASP A 16 -6.32 -9.10 41.50
CA ASP A 16 -5.67 -8.43 40.35
C ASP A 16 -4.18 -8.80 40.14
N LEU A 17 -3.63 -9.66 41.00
CA LEU A 17 -2.26 -10.14 40.94
C LEU A 17 -2.00 -11.14 39.81
N ASP A 18 -3.05 -11.79 39.26
CA ASP A 18 -2.91 -12.80 38.19
C ASP A 18 -2.75 -12.19 36.78
N LEU A 19 -2.99 -10.88 36.61
CA LEU A 19 -2.84 -10.16 35.33
C LEU A 19 -1.39 -9.77 35.02
N ARG A 20 -0.47 -9.93 35.97
CA ARG A 20 0.95 -9.58 35.80
C ARG A 20 1.83 -10.77 35.38
N ASP A 21 1.33 -12.00 35.50
CA ASP A 21 2.10 -13.18 35.11
C ASP A 21 1.86 -13.52 33.63
N GLY A 22 2.86 -13.20 32.79
CA GLY A 22 2.78 -13.37 31.34
C GLY A 22 2.33 -14.76 30.85
N PRO A 23 2.70 -15.89 31.51
CA PRO A 23 2.18 -17.21 31.18
C PRO A 23 0.68 -17.36 31.46
N THR A 24 0.15 -16.78 32.54
CA THR A 24 -1.27 -16.81 32.90
C THR A 24 -2.09 -16.00 31.90
N VAL A 25 -1.59 -14.83 31.51
CA VAL A 25 -2.18 -14.00 30.46
C VAL A 25 -2.14 -14.70 29.10
N ALA A 26 -1.02 -15.31 28.73
CA ALA A 26 -0.91 -16.07 27.47
C ALA A 26 -1.87 -17.26 27.41
N ASN A 27 -2.09 -17.95 28.54
CA ASN A 27 -3.07 -19.03 28.65
C ASN A 27 -4.52 -18.51 28.58
N ALA A 28 -4.82 -17.37 29.21
CA ALA A 28 -6.14 -16.73 29.16
C ALA A 28 -6.52 -16.25 27.75
N ILE A 29 -5.54 -15.80 26.96
CA ILE A 29 -5.72 -15.39 25.55
C ILE A 29 -5.67 -16.61 24.59
N GLY A 30 -5.46 -17.82 25.10
CA GLY A 30 -5.48 -19.06 24.30
C GLY A 30 -4.20 -19.34 23.51
N LEU A 31 -3.09 -18.63 23.78
CA LEU A 31 -1.79 -18.92 23.17
C LEU A 31 -1.10 -20.07 23.91
N LYS A 32 -1.24 -21.30 23.38
CA LYS A 32 -0.49 -22.46 23.88
C LYS A 32 0.89 -22.55 23.22
N ARG A 33 1.91 -22.87 24.01
CA ARG A 33 3.29 -23.11 23.53
C ARG A 33 3.32 -24.31 22.58
N ALA A 34 3.74 -24.09 21.33
CA ALA A 34 3.86 -25.15 20.34
C ALA A 34 4.87 -26.23 20.78
N GLU A 35 4.47 -27.50 20.72
CA GLU A 35 5.37 -28.64 20.96
C GLU A 35 6.42 -28.73 19.84
N LYS A 36 7.70 -28.86 20.22
CA LYS A 36 8.80 -29.04 19.28
C LYS A 36 8.66 -30.39 18.57
N VAL A 37 8.18 -30.39 17.33
CA VAL A 37 8.27 -31.53 16.42
C VAL A 37 9.70 -31.58 15.85
N GLY A 38 10.47 -32.59 16.26
CA GLY A 38 11.84 -32.83 15.82
C GLY A 38 11.90 -33.36 14.38
N GLY A 39 12.09 -32.47 13.41
CA GLY A 39 12.26 -32.81 11.99
C GLY A 39 13.71 -33.03 11.58
N SER A 40 14.07 -34.30 11.40
CA SER A 40 14.98 -34.89 10.39
C SER A 40 16.17 -34.05 9.88
N ARG A 41 17.33 -34.22 10.52
CA ARG A 41 18.64 -33.80 10.02
C ARG A 41 19.22 -34.94 9.18
N ARG A 42 19.15 -34.85 7.85
CA ARG A 42 19.84 -35.79 6.94
C ARG A 42 21.35 -35.67 7.12
N LYS A 43 21.96 -36.70 7.70
CA LYS A 43 23.42 -36.90 7.76
C LYS A 43 23.99 -37.09 6.35
N GLY A 44 25.14 -36.46 6.11
CA GLY A 44 25.91 -36.54 4.88
C GLY A 44 26.28 -37.97 4.49
N LYS A 45 26.25 -38.22 3.18
CA LYS A 45 26.76 -39.44 2.56
C LYS A 45 28.15 -39.13 2.00
N GLU A 46 29.13 -39.84 2.50
CA GLU A 46 30.53 -39.84 2.06
C GLU A 46 30.62 -40.14 0.57
N ARG A 47 31.56 -39.44 -0.09
CA ARG A 47 31.95 -39.68 -1.47
C ARG A 47 32.96 -40.82 -1.49
N THR A 48 32.62 -41.90 -2.16
CA THR A 48 33.58 -42.90 -2.65
C THR A 48 33.62 -42.78 -4.16
N ASP A 49 34.76 -42.36 -4.70
CA ASP A 49 35.07 -42.47 -6.13
C ASP A 49 35.13 -43.96 -6.53
N PRO A 50 34.70 -44.29 -7.76
CA PRO A 50 35.50 -45.23 -8.52
C PRO A 50 35.79 -44.78 -9.95
N LYS A 51 37.04 -45.06 -10.28
CA LYS A 51 37.80 -44.86 -11.50
C LYS A 51 37.37 -45.85 -12.59
N GLY A 52 37.05 -45.31 -13.77
CA GLY A 52 37.39 -45.87 -15.10
C GLY A 52 36.66 -47.11 -15.61
N LYS A 53 35.98 -46.96 -16.76
CA LYS A 53 36.02 -47.94 -17.86
C LYS A 53 35.60 -47.31 -19.20
N LYS A 54 36.52 -47.38 -20.17
CA LYS A 54 36.32 -47.11 -21.61
C LYS A 54 35.24 -48.05 -22.18
N ARG A 55 34.50 -47.62 -23.21
CA ARG A 55 34.20 -48.37 -24.45
C ARG A 55 33.59 -47.45 -25.53
N GLN A 56 33.75 -47.88 -26.78
CA GLN A 56 33.82 -47.09 -28.02
C GLN A 56 32.46 -46.91 -28.76
N ARG A 57 32.45 -45.92 -29.69
CA ARG A 57 31.68 -45.67 -30.95
C ARG A 57 30.59 -46.70 -31.35
N ALA A 58 29.43 -46.35 -31.96
CA ALA A 58 29.21 -45.41 -33.07
C ALA A 58 27.70 -44.99 -33.27
N SER A 59 27.54 -43.82 -33.92
CA SER A 59 26.52 -43.35 -34.91
C SER A 59 25.00 -43.41 -34.66
N SER A 60 24.36 -42.23 -34.64
CA SER A 60 23.30 -41.81 -35.57
C SER A 60 22.89 -40.32 -35.37
N VAL A 61 22.30 -39.75 -36.41
CA VAL A 61 22.06 -38.32 -36.72
C VAL A 61 20.73 -37.80 -36.13
N SER A 62 20.68 -36.59 -35.57
CA SER A 62 19.71 -35.50 -35.89
C SER A 62 19.68 -34.36 -34.86
N ASP A 63 19.56 -33.13 -35.38
CA ASP A 63 19.34 -31.83 -34.75
C ASP A 63 18.30 -31.75 -33.62
N ASN A 64 18.73 -31.21 -32.46
CA ASN A 64 18.07 -30.12 -31.71
C ASN A 64 18.83 -29.88 -30.38
N ASP A 65 19.71 -28.88 -30.35
CA ASP A 65 20.38 -28.45 -29.11
C ASP A 65 19.42 -27.63 -28.23
N SER A 66 18.79 -28.30 -27.26
CA SER A 66 18.32 -27.68 -26.03
C SER A 66 19.06 -28.33 -24.87
N GLU A 67 20.23 -27.77 -24.53
CA GLU A 67 20.99 -28.23 -23.38
C GLU A 67 20.23 -28.00 -22.05
N PRO A 68 20.24 -28.98 -21.13
CA PRO A 68 19.81 -28.75 -19.76
C PRO A 68 20.82 -27.82 -19.06
N ILE A 69 20.38 -26.63 -18.67
CA ILE A 69 21.19 -25.65 -17.92
C ILE A 69 21.73 -26.33 -16.65
N ALA A 70 22.99 -26.75 -16.69
CA ALA A 70 23.73 -27.12 -15.51
C ALA A 70 23.71 -25.94 -14.54
N LYS A 71 23.40 -26.20 -13.27
CA LYS A 71 23.39 -25.20 -12.19
C LYS A 71 24.78 -24.58 -12.08
N ARG A 72 24.99 -23.50 -12.85
CA ARG A 72 26.23 -22.75 -12.91
C ARG A 72 26.50 -22.22 -11.51
N GLY A 73 27.70 -22.49 -11.00
CA GLY A 73 28.16 -21.95 -9.73
C GLY A 73 28.08 -20.42 -9.70
N ARG A 74 28.32 -19.86 -8.51
CA ARG A 74 28.32 -18.42 -8.24
C ARG A 74 29.03 -17.67 -9.39
N PRO A 75 28.39 -16.65 -10.02
CA PRO A 75 28.97 -15.98 -11.18
C PRO A 75 30.37 -15.44 -10.83
N GLN A 76 31.30 -15.73 -11.73
CA GLN A 76 32.69 -15.28 -11.69
C GLN A 76 32.68 -13.74 -11.67
N GLY A 77 33.25 -13.14 -10.62
CA GLY A 77 33.23 -11.69 -10.40
C GLY A 77 32.47 -11.21 -9.16
N SER A 78 31.75 -12.08 -8.45
CA SER A 78 31.13 -11.72 -7.17
C SER A 78 32.16 -11.73 -6.02
N ALA A 79 33.10 -10.79 -6.05
CA ALA A 79 33.98 -10.51 -4.91
C ALA A 79 33.13 -10.32 -3.64
N ASN A 80 33.64 -10.69 -2.47
CA ASN A 80 32.97 -10.36 -1.22
C ASN A 80 33.23 -8.88 -0.88
N TYR A 81 32.35 -8.26 -0.11
CA TYR A 81 32.60 -6.90 0.40
C TYR A 81 33.78 -6.94 1.37
N GLY A 82 34.83 -6.18 1.08
CA GLY A 82 35.92 -5.92 2.01
C GLY A 82 35.50 -4.96 3.13
N LYS A 83 36.31 -4.84 4.19
CA LYS A 83 36.05 -3.90 5.28
C LYS A 83 36.02 -2.44 4.81
N GLU A 84 36.90 -2.08 3.88
CA GLU A 84 36.93 -0.75 3.24
C GLU A 84 35.66 -0.48 2.42
N ASP A 85 35.21 -1.48 1.66
CA ASP A 85 33.97 -1.39 0.87
C ASP A 85 32.77 -1.11 1.77
N VAL A 86 32.67 -1.82 2.91
CA VAL A 86 31.58 -1.63 3.88
C VAL A 86 31.66 -0.26 4.54
N ARG A 87 32.86 0.19 4.94
CA ARG A 87 33.05 1.52 5.53
C ARG A 87 32.63 2.61 4.55
N LYS A 88 33.10 2.54 3.31
CA LYS A 88 32.77 3.54 2.29
C LYS A 88 31.29 3.52 1.94
N MET A 89 30.69 2.34 1.86
CA MET A 89 29.24 2.21 1.68
C MET A 89 28.49 2.93 2.81
N PHE A 90 28.88 2.72 4.08
CA PHE A 90 28.26 3.43 5.20
C PHE A 90 28.48 4.94 5.17
N ASP A 91 29.68 5.42 4.80
CA ASP A 91 29.94 6.85 4.64
C ASP A 91 28.98 7.47 3.61
N LEU A 92 28.80 6.82 2.47
CA LEU A 92 27.90 7.29 1.40
C LEU A 92 26.42 7.23 1.81
N VAL A 93 26.00 6.20 2.55
CA VAL A 93 24.62 6.09 3.04
C VAL A 93 24.35 7.14 4.13
N ALA A 94 25.31 7.42 5.00
CA ALA A 94 25.22 8.47 6.02
C ALA A 94 25.13 9.87 5.39
N GLU A 95 25.89 10.13 4.33
CA GLU A 95 25.89 11.42 3.62
C GLU A 95 24.60 11.61 2.80
N LEU A 96 24.15 10.57 2.10
CA LEU A 96 23.03 10.67 1.16
C LEU A 96 21.66 10.43 1.79
N LEU A 97 21.61 9.75 2.95
CA LEU A 97 20.40 9.29 3.63
C LEU A 97 19.34 8.78 2.65
N PRO A 98 19.63 7.67 1.93
CA PRO A 98 18.86 7.24 0.78
C PRO A 98 17.44 6.84 1.16
N VAL A 99 16.46 7.51 0.56
CA VAL A 99 15.03 7.17 0.67
C VAL A 99 14.56 6.54 -0.63
N GLY A 100 14.03 5.31 -0.55
CA GLY A 100 13.50 4.57 -1.68
C GLY A 100 14.53 4.27 -2.80
N GLN A 101 14.04 3.75 -3.92
CA GLN A 101 14.90 3.29 -5.03
C GLN A 101 15.76 4.42 -5.64
N LYS A 102 15.26 5.66 -5.68
CA LYS A 102 15.99 6.82 -6.22
C LYS A 102 17.22 7.15 -5.38
N GLY A 103 17.10 7.14 -4.04
CA GLY A 103 18.23 7.36 -3.14
C GLY A 103 19.33 6.30 -3.31
N TRP A 104 18.95 5.03 -3.42
CA TRP A 104 19.91 3.93 -3.60
C TRP A 104 20.65 3.96 -4.95
N LYS A 105 20.04 4.48 -6.03
CA LYS A 105 20.73 4.71 -7.31
C LYS A 105 21.82 5.79 -7.19
N GLU A 106 21.61 6.81 -6.37
CA GLU A 106 22.62 7.84 -6.13
C GLU A 106 23.79 7.31 -5.29
N VAL A 107 23.50 6.48 -4.28
CA VAL A 107 24.52 5.75 -3.51
C VAL A 107 25.35 4.85 -4.44
N GLU A 108 24.70 4.10 -5.33
CA GLU A 108 25.36 3.27 -6.34
C GLU A 108 26.31 4.10 -7.23
N ARG A 109 25.83 5.22 -7.77
CA ARG A 109 26.62 6.07 -8.67
C ARG A 109 27.92 6.53 -8.00
N ARG A 110 27.85 6.98 -6.75
CA ARG A 110 29.03 7.42 -5.98
C ARG A 110 29.92 6.26 -5.58
N TYR A 111 29.32 5.14 -5.15
CA TYR A 111 30.07 3.94 -4.77
C TYR A 111 30.82 3.35 -5.96
N ASN A 112 30.18 3.19 -7.12
CA ASN A 112 30.80 2.63 -8.31
C ASN A 112 31.91 3.54 -8.88
N LYS A 113 31.75 4.87 -8.77
CA LYS A 113 32.84 5.82 -9.10
C LYS A 113 34.07 5.58 -8.20
N TRP A 114 33.87 5.45 -6.90
CA TRP A 114 34.94 5.14 -5.95
C TRP A 114 35.51 3.73 -6.18
N ALA A 115 34.66 2.74 -6.44
CA ALA A 115 35.07 1.35 -6.66
C ALA A 115 35.99 1.23 -7.88
N LYS A 116 35.66 1.90 -9.00
CA LYS A 116 36.53 1.97 -10.19
C LYS A 116 37.90 2.55 -9.89
N GLN A 117 37.96 3.64 -9.12
CA GLN A 117 39.22 4.29 -8.72
C GLN A 117 40.08 3.41 -7.81
N ASN A 118 39.47 2.53 -7.02
CA ASN A 118 40.16 1.66 -6.06
C ASN A 118 40.30 0.21 -6.55
N GLY A 119 40.04 -0.06 -7.83
CA GLY A 119 40.12 -1.41 -8.41
C GLY A 119 39.15 -2.42 -7.79
N ARG A 120 38.02 -1.96 -7.24
CA ARG A 120 36.99 -2.78 -6.61
C ARG A 120 35.86 -3.11 -7.57
N ALA A 121 35.13 -4.18 -7.29
CA ALA A 121 33.99 -4.61 -8.10
C ALA A 121 32.79 -3.65 -7.96
N GLU A 122 32.23 -3.23 -9.09
CA GLU A 122 31.00 -2.46 -9.18
C GLU A 122 29.81 -3.24 -8.63
N ARG A 123 28.86 -2.54 -8.01
CA ARG A 123 27.69 -3.14 -7.37
C ARG A 123 26.40 -2.46 -7.82
N PRO A 124 25.34 -3.24 -8.11
CA PRO A 124 24.02 -2.69 -8.37
C PRO A 124 23.42 -2.10 -7.07
N PRO A 125 22.40 -1.23 -7.17
CA PRO A 125 21.90 -0.47 -6.02
C PRO A 125 21.26 -1.41 -4.98
N LYS A 126 20.56 -2.45 -5.47
CA LYS A 126 19.98 -3.51 -4.62
C LYS A 126 21.04 -4.28 -3.83
N ALA A 127 22.26 -4.45 -4.35
CA ALA A 127 23.30 -5.19 -3.64
C ALA A 127 23.86 -4.37 -2.47
N LEU A 128 23.96 -3.05 -2.62
CA LEU A 128 24.37 -2.12 -1.55
C LEU A 128 23.29 -2.04 -0.47
N GLU A 129 22.02 -1.88 -0.88
CA GLU A 129 20.87 -1.86 0.03
C GLU A 129 20.76 -3.17 0.84
N ASN A 130 20.85 -4.32 0.17
CA ASN A 130 20.80 -5.62 0.84
C ASN A 130 21.96 -5.79 1.82
N LYS A 131 23.14 -5.25 1.50
CA LYS A 131 24.30 -5.32 2.39
C LYS A 131 24.10 -4.45 3.62
N HIS A 132 23.57 -3.23 3.46
CA HIS A 132 23.18 -2.37 4.58
C HIS A 132 22.16 -3.06 5.50
N LYS A 133 21.06 -3.57 4.93
CA LYS A 133 20.02 -4.30 5.67
C LYS A 133 20.54 -5.57 6.35
N GLN A 134 21.58 -6.21 5.79
CA GLN A 134 22.21 -7.36 6.43
C GLN A 134 22.83 -6.99 7.79
N TYR A 135 23.42 -5.79 7.92
CA TYR A 135 23.98 -5.31 9.18
C TYR A 135 22.90 -4.98 10.21
N LEU A 136 21.79 -4.38 9.78
CA LEU A 136 20.63 -4.11 10.64
C LEU A 136 19.97 -5.38 11.19
N ARG A 137 20.04 -6.49 10.44
CA ARG A 137 19.46 -7.78 10.82
C ARG A 137 20.39 -8.66 11.66
N GLN A 138 21.58 -8.19 12.03
CA GLN A 138 22.50 -8.99 12.83
C GLN A 138 21.91 -9.24 14.22
N LYS A 139 21.68 -10.52 14.53
CA LYS A 139 21.14 -10.95 15.82
C LYS A 139 22.20 -10.74 16.90
N LYS A 140 21.76 -10.39 18.11
CA LYS A 140 22.63 -10.30 19.29
C LYS A 140 23.46 -11.59 19.41
N PRO A 141 24.80 -11.52 19.46
CA PRO A 141 25.63 -12.70 19.65
C PRO A 141 25.29 -13.36 20.99
N THR A 142 25.02 -14.67 20.96
CA THR A 142 24.70 -15.46 22.15
C THR A 142 25.96 -15.59 23.03
N GLY A 143 26.12 -14.69 24.01
CA GLY A 143 27.07 -14.92 25.13
C GLY A 143 28.16 -13.87 25.36
N SER A 144 28.31 -12.83 24.55
CA SER A 144 29.16 -11.67 24.89
C SER A 144 28.51 -10.40 24.32
N GLY A 145 28.06 -9.51 25.20
CA GLY A 145 27.17 -8.38 24.88
C GLY A 145 27.80 -7.19 24.15
N SER A 146 28.92 -7.38 23.44
CA SER A 146 29.57 -6.31 22.68
C SER A 146 29.03 -6.27 21.25
N CYS A 147 28.33 -5.18 20.91
CA CYS A 147 27.84 -4.94 19.56
C CYS A 147 29.03 -4.54 18.65
N PRO A 148 29.25 -5.22 17.51
CA PRO A 148 30.29 -4.81 16.57
C PRO A 148 30.11 -3.34 16.14
N PRO A 149 31.19 -2.55 16.03
CA PRO A 149 31.10 -1.13 15.72
C PRO A 149 30.41 -0.87 14.37
N GLU A 150 30.55 -1.78 13.40
CA GLU A 150 29.86 -1.68 12.11
C GLU A 150 28.34 -1.80 12.23
N VAL A 151 27.84 -2.61 13.18
CA VAL A 151 26.40 -2.79 13.41
C VAL A 151 25.83 -1.57 14.10
N LYS A 152 26.53 -1.07 15.13
CA LYS A 152 26.14 0.17 15.82
C LYS A 152 26.03 1.33 14.83
N ARG A 153 27.04 1.49 13.98
CA ARG A 153 27.06 2.52 12.94
C ARG A 153 25.91 2.37 11.94
N ALA A 154 25.57 1.15 11.53
CA ALA A 154 24.44 0.93 10.63
C ALA A 154 23.10 1.37 11.25
N HIS A 155 22.90 1.09 12.55
CA HIS A 155 21.70 1.56 13.26
C HIS A 155 21.66 3.09 13.39
N GLU A 156 22.79 3.73 13.73
CA GLU A 156 22.88 5.20 13.78
C GLU A 156 22.51 5.85 12.43
N ILE A 157 22.94 5.25 11.32
CA ILE A 157 22.59 5.72 9.97
C ILE A 157 21.11 5.50 9.67
N GLU A 158 20.55 4.36 10.04
CA GLU A 158 19.11 4.09 9.86
C GLU A 158 18.26 5.09 10.66
N ASP A 159 18.67 5.46 11.86
CA ASP A 159 18.01 6.46 12.68
C ASP A 159 18.05 7.84 12.00
N LEU A 160 19.18 8.23 11.39
CA LEU A 160 19.29 9.46 10.59
C LEU A 160 18.39 9.42 9.33
N ILE A 161 18.28 8.28 8.66
CA ILE A 161 17.38 8.11 7.52
C ILE A 161 15.93 8.28 7.98
N ASN A 162 15.55 7.63 9.08
CA ASN A 162 14.20 7.71 9.63
C ASN A 162 13.88 9.11 10.12
N GLN A 163 14.83 9.81 10.75
CA GLN A 163 14.67 11.20 11.14
C GLN A 163 14.41 12.08 9.92
N ARG A 164 15.21 11.93 8.85
CA ARG A 164 15.01 12.69 7.61
C ARG A 164 13.66 12.42 6.95
N VAL A 165 13.19 11.17 7.00
CA VAL A 165 11.87 10.78 6.47
C VAL A 165 10.75 11.33 7.36
N GLY A 166 10.91 11.28 8.69
CA GLY A 166 9.92 11.77 9.65
C GLY A 166 9.81 13.29 9.74
N THR A 167 10.91 14.03 9.48
CA THR A 167 10.90 15.50 9.42
C THR A 167 10.48 16.04 8.06
N ARG A 168 10.36 15.18 7.05
CA ARG A 168 9.78 15.58 5.78
C ARG A 168 8.27 15.59 6.00
N GLU A 169 7.75 16.76 6.41
CA GLU A 169 6.34 17.08 6.26
C GLU A 169 5.91 16.51 4.91
N LEU A 170 4.91 15.64 4.95
CA LEU A 170 4.17 15.26 3.76
C LEU A 170 3.63 16.58 3.23
N SER A 171 4.37 17.25 2.35
CA SER A 171 3.88 18.35 1.56
C SER A 171 2.85 17.73 0.63
N ASP A 172 1.65 17.53 1.16
CA ASP A 172 0.47 17.01 0.47
C ASP A 172 -0.13 18.11 -0.41
N SER A 173 0.73 18.93 -1.00
CA SER A 173 0.37 20.09 -1.80
C SER A 173 -0.12 19.71 -3.21
N GLU A 174 -0.82 18.58 -3.34
CA GLU A 174 -1.61 18.26 -4.53
C GLU A 174 -3.01 17.70 -4.20
N PHE A 175 -3.44 17.74 -2.93
CA PHE A 175 -4.84 17.53 -2.56
C PHE A 175 -5.22 18.45 -1.39
N ASP A 176 -5.75 19.63 -1.71
CA ASP A 176 -6.51 20.43 -0.75
C ASP A 176 -7.84 20.87 -1.39
N ASP A 177 -8.93 20.30 -0.86
CA ASP A 177 -10.12 20.95 -0.28
C ASP A 177 -11.23 19.86 -0.19
N GLN A 178 -11.95 19.58 0.90
CA GLN A 178 -12.25 20.38 2.08
C GLN A 178 -12.83 19.51 3.22
N SER A 179 -12.43 19.83 4.46
CA SER A 179 -13.13 19.73 5.77
C SER A 179 -13.72 18.40 6.26
N ASP A 180 -13.27 17.93 7.43
CA ASP A 180 -14.06 18.06 8.67
C ASP A 180 -13.20 17.86 9.94
N ASP A 181 -13.57 18.60 10.98
CA ASP A 181 -13.02 18.74 12.32
C ASP A 181 -13.16 17.46 13.17
N GLY A 182 -12.10 17.13 13.90
CA GLY A 182 -12.10 16.06 14.88
C GLY A 182 -10.95 16.22 15.89
N SER A 183 -11.07 17.21 16.76
CA SER A 183 -10.33 17.32 18.03
C SER A 183 -10.25 16.00 18.80
N LEU A 184 -9.05 15.47 19.07
CA LEU A 184 -8.79 14.55 20.18
C LEU A 184 -7.42 14.81 20.82
N ASP A 185 -7.48 15.19 22.09
CA ASP A 185 -6.44 15.17 23.12
C ASP A 185 -5.52 13.95 23.03
N ASP A 186 -4.20 14.19 22.98
CA ASP A 186 -3.17 13.16 23.05
C ASP A 186 -2.50 13.26 24.43
N ASP A 187 -3.09 12.60 25.43
CA ASP A 187 -2.49 12.37 26.74
C ASP A 187 -1.33 11.35 26.60
N ILE A 188 -0.14 11.87 26.33
CA ILE A 188 1.10 11.11 26.29
C ILE A 188 1.56 10.82 27.73
N GLU A 189 1.16 9.67 28.29
CA GLU A 189 1.77 9.12 29.50
C GLU A 189 3.22 8.66 29.21
N VAL A 190 4.18 9.42 29.76
CA VAL A 190 5.59 9.06 29.84
C VAL A 190 5.75 7.87 30.80
N VAL A 191 5.74 6.65 30.28
CA VAL A 191 6.08 5.46 31.07
C VAL A 191 7.59 5.37 31.27
N GLU A 192 8.02 5.89 32.41
CA GLU A 192 9.36 5.75 32.95
C GLU A 192 9.67 4.26 33.20
N ARG A 193 10.71 3.75 32.54
CA ARG A 193 11.12 2.33 32.65
C ARG A 193 11.84 2.09 33.97
N THR A 194 11.10 1.70 35.01
CA THR A 194 11.69 1.17 36.24
C THR A 194 12.42 -0.16 35.94
N ALA A 195 13.70 -0.21 36.31
CA ALA A 195 14.56 -1.38 36.14
C ALA A 195 14.08 -2.56 37.01
N ILE A 196 13.65 -3.65 36.37
CA ILE A 196 13.37 -4.92 37.06
C ILE A 196 14.71 -5.62 37.33
N ALA A 197 15.13 -5.61 38.61
CA ALA A 197 16.28 -6.38 39.09
C ALA A 197 16.05 -7.89 38.87
N ARG A 198 16.95 -8.53 38.11
CA ARG A 198 16.92 -9.97 37.89
C ARG A 198 17.36 -10.72 39.15
N ARG A 199 16.46 -11.56 39.68
CA ARG A 199 16.74 -12.59 40.68
C ARG A 199 17.91 -13.49 40.24
N ALA A 200 18.77 -13.83 41.20
CA ALA A 200 19.91 -14.72 41.04
C ALA A 200 19.50 -16.15 40.58
N PRO A 201 20.40 -16.90 39.92
CA PRO A 201 20.09 -18.24 39.43
C PRO A 201 20.02 -19.23 40.60
N THR A 202 18.86 -19.87 40.77
CA THR A 202 18.69 -21.03 41.64
C THR A 202 19.30 -22.29 40.99
N PRO A 203 20.01 -23.15 41.73
CA PRO A 203 20.65 -24.34 41.18
C PRO A 203 19.63 -25.41 40.73
N PRO A 204 19.97 -26.26 39.74
CA PRO A 204 19.05 -27.23 39.16
C PRO A 204 18.76 -28.38 40.13
N LEU A 205 17.49 -28.55 40.49
CA LEU A 205 16.99 -29.70 41.25
C LEU A 205 16.93 -30.99 40.39
N PRO A 206 17.11 -32.17 41.01
CA PRO A 206 17.16 -33.45 40.31
C PRO A 206 15.80 -33.86 39.73
N ARG A 207 15.84 -34.31 38.48
CA ARG A 207 14.70 -34.85 37.73
C ARG A 207 14.17 -36.13 38.40
N LYS A 208 13.02 -36.04 39.07
CA LYS A 208 12.25 -37.22 39.48
C LYS A 208 11.57 -37.81 38.24
N SER A 209 12.11 -38.94 37.80
CA SER A 209 11.44 -39.93 36.97
C SER A 209 10.37 -40.62 37.82
N ARG A 210 9.08 -40.40 37.54
CA ARG A 210 7.98 -41.37 37.79
C ARG A 210 6.64 -40.82 37.27
N ALA A 211 5.81 -41.75 36.78
CA ALA A 211 4.42 -41.60 36.33
C ALA A 211 4.15 -41.18 34.86
N ARG A 212 4.64 -41.95 33.89
CA ARG A 212 4.21 -41.84 32.47
C ARG A 212 2.83 -42.44 32.16
N GLY A 213 2.27 -43.27 33.05
CA GLY A 213 1.03 -44.03 32.78
C GLY A 213 -0.27 -43.27 33.09
N THR A 214 -0.29 -42.48 34.17
CA THR A 214 -1.49 -41.74 34.61
C THR A 214 -1.79 -40.54 33.71
N ASP A 215 -0.77 -39.94 33.10
CA ASP A 215 -0.92 -38.79 32.20
C ASP A 215 -1.64 -39.16 30.89
N LEU A 216 -1.52 -40.41 30.43
CA LEU A 216 -2.21 -40.86 29.22
C LEU A 216 -3.71 -41.05 29.50
N ALA A 217 -4.06 -41.67 30.63
CA ALA A 217 -5.45 -41.90 31.03
C ALA A 217 -6.19 -40.56 31.23
N ASN A 218 -5.56 -39.59 31.90
CA ASN A 218 -6.13 -38.26 32.07
C ASN A 218 -6.26 -37.48 30.75
N LYS A 219 -5.34 -37.67 29.80
CA LYS A 219 -5.47 -37.09 28.45
C LYS A 219 -6.60 -37.70 27.64
N LEU A 220 -6.80 -39.02 27.75
CA LEU A 220 -7.92 -39.70 27.10
C LEU A 220 -9.25 -39.28 27.72
N ALA A 221 -9.35 -39.20 29.04
CA ALA A 221 -10.54 -38.70 29.74
C ALA A 221 -10.89 -37.27 29.28
N ASN A 222 -9.93 -36.36 29.24
CA ASN A 222 -10.14 -34.98 28.76
C ASN A 222 -10.39 -34.89 27.24
N ALA A 223 -10.04 -35.92 26.46
CA ALA A 223 -10.30 -35.94 25.03
C ALA A 223 -11.75 -36.27 24.71
N PHE A 224 -12.41 -37.04 25.58
CA PHE A 224 -13.81 -37.47 25.45
C PHE A 224 -14.78 -36.73 26.39
N ASP A 225 -14.30 -35.75 27.14
CA ASP A 225 -15.16 -34.86 27.93
C ASP A 225 -16.08 -34.04 26.99
N PRO A 226 -17.42 -34.16 27.11
CA PRO A 226 -18.36 -33.49 26.22
C PRO A 226 -18.20 -31.96 26.20
N GLU A 227 -17.82 -31.34 27.32
CA GLU A 227 -17.64 -29.88 27.38
C GLU A 227 -16.39 -29.45 26.60
N VAL A 228 -15.31 -30.22 26.68
CA VAL A 228 -14.08 -29.96 25.90
C VAL A 228 -14.35 -30.12 24.41
N GLN A 229 -15.21 -31.06 24.03
CA GLN A 229 -15.58 -31.28 22.63
C GLN A 229 -16.45 -30.16 22.09
N LYS A 230 -17.46 -29.72 22.85
CA LYS A 230 -18.29 -28.55 22.52
C LYS A 230 -17.45 -27.29 22.36
N GLY A 231 -16.50 -27.04 23.26
CA GLY A 231 -15.59 -25.90 23.15
C GLY A 231 -14.70 -25.94 21.89
N ARG A 232 -14.27 -27.13 21.46
CA ARG A 232 -13.54 -27.28 20.17
C ARG A 232 -14.45 -27.03 18.97
N ASP A 233 -15.70 -27.48 19.03
CA ASP A 233 -16.67 -27.30 17.95
C ASP A 233 -17.08 -25.83 17.80
N GLU A 234 -17.31 -25.14 18.91
CA GLU A 234 -17.52 -23.69 18.93
C GLU A 234 -16.30 -22.93 18.39
N ALA A 235 -15.08 -23.32 18.77
CA ALA A 235 -13.86 -22.71 18.23
C ALA A 235 -13.70 -22.95 16.72
N ARG A 236 -14.09 -24.14 16.22
CA ARG A 236 -14.14 -24.43 14.78
C ARG A 236 -15.19 -23.57 14.08
N ALA A 237 -16.39 -23.46 14.66
CA ALA A 237 -17.48 -22.66 14.13
C ALA A 237 -17.10 -21.16 14.05
N ARG A 238 -16.51 -20.60 15.10
CA ARG A 238 -16.02 -19.22 15.12
C ARG A 238 -14.99 -18.97 14.02
N ARG A 239 -13.98 -19.84 13.88
CA ARG A 239 -12.98 -19.73 12.82
C ARG A 239 -13.59 -19.84 11.42
N SER A 240 -14.55 -20.74 11.21
CA SER A 240 -15.24 -20.84 9.91
C SER A 240 -16.06 -19.59 9.60
N PHE A 241 -16.67 -18.97 10.62
CA PHE A 241 -17.43 -17.74 10.48
C PHE A 241 -16.52 -16.57 10.14
N GLU A 242 -15.44 -16.38 10.91
CA GLU A 242 -14.40 -15.37 10.65
C GLU A 242 -13.80 -15.53 9.24
N ASN A 243 -13.47 -16.76 8.82
CA ASN A 243 -12.97 -17.01 7.48
C ASN A 243 -13.98 -16.65 6.38
N THR A 244 -15.27 -16.91 6.61
CA THR A 244 -16.33 -16.50 5.67
C THR A 244 -16.42 -14.99 5.58
N GLN A 245 -16.37 -14.27 6.71
CA GLN A 245 -16.36 -12.80 6.72
C GLN A 245 -15.15 -12.23 5.97
N ILE A 246 -13.95 -12.76 6.22
CA ILE A 246 -12.74 -12.36 5.51
C ILE A 246 -12.89 -12.58 4.01
N LEU A 247 -13.47 -13.71 3.60
CA LEU A 247 -13.71 -13.99 2.19
C LEU A 247 -14.70 -12.98 1.57
N THR A 248 -15.80 -12.67 2.25
CA THR A 248 -16.78 -11.67 1.80
C THR A 248 -16.16 -10.28 1.64
N LEU A 249 -15.42 -9.80 2.64
CA LEU A 249 -14.73 -8.51 2.58
C LEU A 249 -13.67 -8.50 1.47
N SER A 250 -12.94 -9.59 1.29
CA SER A 250 -11.96 -9.71 0.20
C SER A 250 -12.61 -9.66 -1.19
N GLN A 251 -13.84 -10.18 -1.32
CA GLN A 251 -14.60 -10.11 -2.55
C GLN A 251 -15.05 -8.68 -2.84
N GLN A 252 -15.62 -7.99 -1.85
CA GLN A 252 -16.00 -6.57 -1.96
C GLN A 252 -14.82 -5.70 -2.38
N LEU A 253 -13.64 -5.89 -1.77
CA LEU A 253 -12.44 -5.16 -2.16
C LEU A 253 -11.98 -5.43 -3.60
N ARG A 254 -12.24 -6.63 -4.14
CA ARG A 254 -11.96 -6.93 -5.55
C ARG A 254 -12.96 -6.24 -6.47
N ASP A 255 -14.22 -6.27 -6.12
CA ASP A 255 -15.31 -5.68 -6.92
C ASP A 255 -15.16 -4.15 -6.97
N GLU A 256 -14.87 -3.50 -5.84
CA GLU A 256 -14.61 -2.05 -5.78
C GLU A 256 -13.34 -1.62 -6.53
N ARG A 257 -12.33 -2.50 -6.57
CA ARG A 257 -11.14 -2.23 -7.39
C ARG A 257 -11.46 -2.32 -8.88
N ALA A 258 -12.30 -3.27 -9.28
CA ALA A 258 -12.75 -3.40 -10.66
C ALA A 258 -13.59 -2.19 -11.09
N THR A 259 -14.53 -1.72 -10.27
CA THR A 259 -15.32 -0.51 -10.57
C THR A 259 -14.43 0.72 -10.70
N THR A 260 -13.46 0.88 -9.80
CA THR A 260 -12.48 1.98 -9.86
C THR A 260 -11.67 1.94 -11.15
N GLU A 261 -11.26 0.76 -11.61
CA GLU A 261 -10.52 0.60 -12.88
C GLU A 261 -11.39 0.92 -14.10
N THR A 262 -12.66 0.51 -14.10
CA THR A 262 -13.63 0.88 -15.13
C THR A 262 -13.81 2.39 -15.22
N LEU A 263 -14.07 3.07 -14.10
CA LEU A 263 -14.22 4.54 -14.07
C LEU A 263 -12.95 5.27 -14.52
N ARG A 264 -11.76 4.75 -14.18
CA ARG A 264 -10.50 5.30 -14.68
C ARG A 264 -10.36 5.15 -16.19
N SER A 265 -10.79 4.00 -16.74
CA SER A 265 -10.78 3.77 -18.19
C SER A 265 -11.73 4.72 -18.92
N GLU A 266 -12.93 4.94 -18.37
CA GLU A 266 -13.92 5.89 -18.92
C GLU A 266 -13.41 7.32 -18.89
N ASN A 267 -12.82 7.75 -17.77
CA ASN A 267 -12.18 9.07 -17.67
C ASN A 267 -11.09 9.27 -18.71
N ASN A 268 -10.26 8.26 -18.98
CA ASN A 268 -9.24 8.34 -20.02
C ASN A 268 -9.87 8.45 -21.42
N ILE A 269 -10.95 7.71 -21.70
CA ILE A 269 -11.68 7.81 -22.96
C ILE A 269 -12.26 9.23 -23.13
N LEU A 270 -12.88 9.80 -22.10
CA LEU A 270 -13.42 11.15 -22.14
C LEU A 270 -12.33 12.20 -22.35
N ARG A 271 -11.20 12.09 -21.66
CA ARG A 271 -10.03 12.96 -21.87
C ARG A 271 -9.53 12.92 -23.31
N ASN A 272 -9.41 11.72 -23.89
CA ASN A 272 -9.02 11.57 -25.29
C ASN A 272 -10.03 12.21 -26.25
N ARG A 273 -11.34 12.05 -25.98
CA ARG A 273 -12.40 12.69 -26.78
C ARG A 273 -12.34 14.22 -26.69
N ILE A 274 -12.05 14.78 -25.52
CA ILE A 274 -11.84 16.23 -25.36
C ILE A 274 -10.67 16.68 -26.26
N HIS A 275 -9.52 16.01 -26.18
CA HIS A 275 -8.37 16.33 -27.02
C HIS A 275 -8.60 16.14 -28.53
N ASP A 276 -9.46 15.20 -28.94
CA ASP A 276 -9.85 15.05 -30.35
C ASP A 276 -10.72 16.23 -30.81
N VAL A 277 -11.64 16.69 -29.96
CA VAL A 277 -12.52 17.84 -30.23
C VAL A 277 -11.71 19.14 -30.24
N GLU A 278 -10.81 19.35 -29.28
CA GLU A 278 -9.89 20.50 -29.25
C GLU A 278 -9.08 20.59 -30.56
N ARG A 279 -8.45 19.48 -30.96
CA ARG A 279 -7.72 19.42 -32.25
C ARG A 279 -8.63 19.65 -33.46
N ALA A 280 -9.90 19.26 -33.40
CA ALA A 280 -10.85 19.54 -34.48
C ALA A 280 -11.23 21.02 -34.53
N LEU A 281 -11.39 21.65 -33.37
CA LEU A 281 -11.67 23.08 -33.23
C LEU A 281 -10.50 23.90 -33.79
N GLU A 282 -9.27 23.61 -33.40
CA GLU A 282 -8.06 24.28 -33.91
C GLU A 282 -7.97 24.21 -35.45
N ARG A 283 -8.32 23.06 -36.05
CA ARG A 283 -8.35 22.91 -37.52
C ARG A 283 -9.41 23.80 -38.18
N VAL A 284 -10.59 23.93 -37.57
CA VAL A 284 -11.67 24.78 -38.08
C VAL A 284 -11.33 26.25 -37.89
N GLU A 285 -10.75 26.62 -36.75
CA GLU A 285 -10.29 27.97 -36.44
C GLU A 285 -9.21 28.43 -37.43
N LEU A 286 -8.17 27.63 -37.65
CA LEU A 286 -7.14 27.92 -38.67
C LEU A 286 -7.74 28.10 -40.07
N ARG A 287 -8.73 27.26 -40.43
CA ARG A 287 -9.45 27.39 -41.71
C ARG A 287 -10.24 28.70 -41.79
N ASN A 288 -10.89 29.11 -40.71
CA ASN A 288 -11.62 30.37 -40.65
C ASN A 288 -10.68 31.58 -40.74
N GLU A 289 -9.54 31.54 -40.07
CA GLU A 289 -8.50 32.56 -40.19
C GLU A 289 -8.02 32.70 -41.63
N MET A 290 -7.68 31.59 -42.31
CA MET A 290 -7.29 31.61 -43.73
C MET A 290 -8.38 32.23 -44.63
N MET A 291 -9.66 31.93 -44.40
CA MET A 291 -10.77 32.53 -45.15
C MET A 291 -10.95 34.02 -44.85
N SER A 292 -10.75 34.45 -43.60
CA SER A 292 -10.82 35.85 -43.19
C SER A 292 -9.72 36.68 -43.87
N PHE A 293 -8.48 36.17 -43.90
CA PHE A 293 -7.38 36.82 -44.61
C PHE A 293 -7.58 36.85 -46.14
N ALA A 294 -8.19 35.82 -46.74
CA ALA A 294 -8.52 35.80 -48.17
C ALA A 294 -9.70 36.73 -48.56
N GLY A 295 -10.60 37.04 -47.62
CA GLY A 295 -11.78 37.90 -47.83
C GLY A 295 -11.52 39.41 -47.76
N GLY A 296 -10.40 39.85 -47.18
CA GLY A 296 -10.07 41.26 -46.93
C GLY A 296 -9.68 42.13 -48.14
N HIS A 297 -9.78 41.61 -49.36
CA HIS A 297 -9.36 42.33 -50.58
C HIS A 297 -10.47 42.57 -51.62
N ARG A 298 -11.74 42.52 -51.23
CA ARG A 298 -12.84 43.02 -52.08
C ARG A 298 -13.62 44.13 -51.37
N GLY A 299 -13.20 45.37 -51.59
CA GLY A 299 -14.14 46.51 -51.54
C GLY A 299 -13.82 47.67 -50.60
N ARG A 300 -12.63 48.28 -50.69
CA ARG A 300 -12.51 49.72 -50.38
C ARG A 300 -13.01 50.52 -51.59
N SER A 301 -14.32 50.50 -51.84
CA SER A 301 -14.99 51.41 -52.79
C SER A 301 -15.80 52.41 -52.00
N LEU A 302 -15.29 53.63 -51.97
CA LEU A 302 -15.93 54.83 -51.43
C LEU A 302 -17.23 55.10 -52.20
N ARG A 303 -18.40 54.80 -51.61
CA ARG A 303 -19.64 55.47 -51.98
C ARG A 303 -20.43 55.91 -50.74
N ARG A 304 -20.44 57.23 -50.56
CA ARG A 304 -21.31 58.00 -49.67
C ARG A 304 -22.78 57.59 -49.81
N PRO A 305 -23.52 57.47 -48.69
CA PRO A 305 -24.97 57.62 -48.70
C PRO A 305 -25.33 59.09 -48.39
N ARG A 306 -26.04 59.74 -49.32
CA ARG A 306 -26.76 61.00 -49.08
C ARG A 306 -28.10 60.71 -48.40
N HIS A 307 -28.46 61.58 -47.46
CA HIS A 307 -29.80 61.82 -46.88
C HIS A 307 -30.95 61.64 -47.89
N SER A 308 -32.05 60.94 -47.60
CA SER A 308 -33.28 61.36 -46.87
C SER A 308 -34.44 60.40 -47.28
N PRO A 309 -35.69 60.46 -46.76
CA PRO A 309 -36.20 60.80 -45.43
C PRO A 309 -37.11 59.69 -44.82
N ARG A 310 -37.44 59.89 -43.54
CA ARG A 310 -38.49 59.27 -42.71
C ARG A 310 -39.65 58.58 -43.47
N LEU A 311 -39.80 57.28 -43.23
CA LEU A 311 -41.10 56.63 -43.10
C LEU A 311 -41.17 55.93 -41.75
N ARG A 312 -42.01 56.48 -40.88
CA ARG A 312 -42.56 55.77 -39.71
C ARG A 312 -43.36 54.59 -40.23
N ARG A 313 -43.08 53.38 -39.75
CA ARG A 313 -44.09 52.44 -39.21
C ARG A 313 -43.45 51.14 -38.74
N SER A 314 -43.86 50.76 -37.53
CA SER A 314 -43.87 49.43 -36.94
C SER A 314 -42.54 48.69 -36.84
N CYS A 315 -41.89 48.87 -35.70
CA CYS A 315 -41.11 47.82 -35.05
C CYS A 315 -42.01 46.58 -34.84
N PRO A 316 -41.58 45.38 -35.21
CA PRO A 316 -41.91 44.19 -34.47
C PRO A 316 -40.68 43.87 -33.61
N LEU A 317 -40.71 44.34 -32.36
CA LEU A 317 -39.99 43.67 -31.28
C LEU A 317 -40.61 42.28 -31.13
N GLY A 318 -40.19 41.36 -31.99
CA GLY A 318 -40.37 39.94 -31.79
C GLY A 318 -39.15 39.42 -31.06
N TYR A 319 -39.04 39.75 -29.76
CA TYR A 319 -38.21 38.97 -28.86
C TYR A 319 -38.63 37.52 -29.07
N SER A 320 -37.68 36.75 -29.60
CA SER A 320 -37.84 35.34 -29.91
C SER A 320 -38.27 34.66 -28.62
N SER A 321 -39.57 34.38 -28.51
CA SER A 321 -40.13 33.54 -27.47
C SER A 321 -39.51 32.17 -27.69
N HIS A 322 -38.41 31.90 -26.98
CA HIS A 322 -37.84 30.58 -26.85
C HIS A 322 -39.00 29.66 -26.50
N LYS A 323 -39.34 28.78 -27.45
CA LYS A 323 -40.38 27.78 -27.31
C LYS A 323 -40.09 27.03 -26.01
N ARG A 324 -40.84 27.35 -24.97
CA ARG A 324 -40.74 26.68 -23.68
C ARG A 324 -41.07 25.22 -23.93
N ASP A 325 -40.11 24.33 -23.68
CA ASP A 325 -40.37 22.89 -23.75
C ASP A 325 -41.54 22.56 -22.81
N PRO A 326 -42.66 22.00 -23.32
CA PRO A 326 -43.91 21.84 -22.58
C PRO A 326 -43.88 20.79 -21.45
N GLY A 327 -42.69 20.43 -20.95
CA GLY A 327 -42.51 19.47 -19.85
C GLY A 327 -41.55 19.95 -18.76
N ILE A 328 -41.03 21.18 -18.83
CA ILE A 328 -40.03 21.68 -17.89
C ILE A 328 -40.68 22.70 -16.95
N GLU A 329 -40.88 22.31 -15.68
CA GLU A 329 -41.37 23.20 -14.64
C GLU A 329 -40.25 24.18 -14.23
N ARG A 330 -40.50 25.47 -14.45
CA ARG A 330 -39.57 26.56 -14.15
C ARG A 330 -40.15 27.43 -13.04
N VAL A 331 -39.39 27.63 -11.96
CA VAL A 331 -39.75 28.51 -10.85
C VAL A 331 -38.54 29.40 -10.52
N ASN A 332 -38.71 30.71 -10.62
CA ASN A 332 -37.66 31.72 -10.32
C ASN A 332 -36.32 31.46 -11.01
N GLY A 333 -36.32 31.23 -12.33
CA GLY A 333 -35.08 30.97 -13.11
C GLY A 333 -34.44 29.60 -12.87
N LYS A 334 -35.04 28.75 -12.03
CA LYS A 334 -34.59 27.39 -11.79
C LYS A 334 -35.48 26.38 -12.49
N ILE A 335 -34.87 25.34 -13.04
CA ILE A 335 -35.51 24.19 -13.65
C ILE A 335 -35.62 23.07 -12.62
N ARG A 336 -36.82 22.49 -12.48
CA ARG A 336 -37.03 21.30 -11.64
C ARG A 336 -36.60 20.04 -12.40
N CYS A 337 -35.67 19.28 -11.83
CA CYS A 337 -35.23 17.98 -12.35
C CYS A 337 -35.67 16.87 -11.40
N GLU A 338 -36.42 15.88 -11.92
CA GLU A 338 -36.80 14.68 -11.19
C GLU A 338 -36.08 13.47 -11.76
N THR A 339 -35.35 12.74 -10.92
CA THR A 339 -34.72 11.46 -11.27
C THR A 339 -35.40 10.35 -10.48
N LYS A 340 -36.02 9.40 -11.17
CA LYS A 340 -36.62 8.20 -10.56
C LYS A 340 -35.65 7.05 -10.65
N TYR A 341 -35.40 6.40 -9.51
CA TYR A 341 -34.51 5.25 -9.41
C TYR A 341 -35.29 3.94 -9.64
N PRO A 342 -34.65 2.89 -10.17
CA PRO A 342 -35.29 1.62 -10.51
C PRO A 342 -35.75 0.82 -9.29
N ASP A 343 -35.25 1.12 -8.10
CA ASP A 343 -35.59 0.50 -6.81
C ASP A 343 -36.81 1.14 -6.12
N GLY A 344 -37.46 2.11 -6.75
CA GLY A 344 -38.69 2.75 -6.25
C GLY A 344 -38.46 4.02 -5.42
N GLY A 345 -37.25 4.59 -5.44
CA GLY A 345 -36.96 5.93 -4.94
C GLY A 345 -37.01 7.01 -6.02
N GLY A 346 -37.04 8.28 -5.61
CA GLY A 346 -36.84 9.41 -6.53
C GLY A 346 -36.21 10.60 -5.82
N MET A 347 -35.39 11.35 -6.57
CA MET A 347 -34.78 12.59 -6.10
C MET A 347 -35.27 13.76 -6.97
N THR A 348 -35.58 14.87 -6.32
CA THR A 348 -35.91 16.14 -6.98
C THR A 348 -34.85 17.17 -6.62
N TYR A 349 -34.28 17.84 -7.61
CA TYR A 349 -33.33 18.93 -7.40
C TYR A 349 -33.60 20.08 -8.38
N TRP A 350 -33.13 21.27 -8.03
CA TRP A 350 -33.33 22.51 -8.80
C TRP A 350 -32.02 22.96 -9.41
N VAL A 351 -31.99 23.17 -10.73
CA VAL A 351 -30.81 23.62 -11.47
C VAL A 351 -31.06 25.04 -11.96
N SER A 352 -30.14 25.97 -11.70
CA SER A 352 -30.20 27.33 -12.26
C SER A 352 -30.04 27.24 -13.78
N ASP A 353 -30.97 27.83 -14.54
CA ASP A 353 -30.87 27.82 -15.99
C ASP A 353 -29.89 28.91 -16.47
N PRO A 354 -28.76 28.55 -17.11
CA PRO A 354 -27.82 29.52 -17.66
C PRO A 354 -28.42 30.38 -18.78
N SER A 355 -29.59 30.03 -19.31
CA SER A 355 -30.33 30.85 -20.27
C SER A 355 -31.00 32.09 -19.66
N THR A 356 -31.01 32.22 -18.33
CA THR A 356 -31.64 33.34 -17.60
C THR A 356 -30.66 34.25 -16.88
N ASP A 357 -29.36 34.17 -17.19
CA ASP A 357 -28.39 35.21 -16.82
C ASP A 357 -28.66 36.50 -17.62
N ASP A 358 -29.74 37.19 -17.26
CA ASP A 358 -29.86 38.64 -17.45
C ASP A 358 -28.80 39.25 -16.52
N TYR A 359 -27.66 39.59 -17.11
CA TYR A 359 -26.70 40.49 -16.48
C TYR A 359 -27.39 41.84 -16.36
N ASP A 360 -27.93 42.15 -15.17
CA ASP A 360 -28.24 43.52 -14.77
C ASP A 360 -26.90 44.26 -14.64
N GLU A 361 -26.41 44.80 -15.76
CA GLU A 361 -25.36 45.81 -15.81
C GLU A 361 -25.94 47.14 -15.31
N ASP A 362 -25.93 47.35 -14.00
CA ASP A 362 -26.01 48.68 -13.39
C ASP A 362 -24.75 48.90 -12.52
N ASP A 363 -23.75 49.55 -13.10
CA ASP A 363 -22.89 50.58 -12.45
C ASP A 363 -21.99 51.32 -13.46
#